data_AF-A0A3D5MN23-F1
#
_entry.id   AF-A0A3D5MN23-F1
#
_cell.length_a   1.000
_cell.length_b   1.000
_cell.length_c   1.000
_cell.angle_alpha   90.00
_cell.angle_beta   90.00
_cell.angle_gamma   90.00
#
_symmetry.space_group_name_H-M   'P 1'
#
loop_
_entity.id
_entity.type
_entity.pdbx_description
1 polymer ?
#
loop_
_entity_poly.entity_id
_entity_poly.type
_entity_poly.pdbx_seq_one_letter_code
_entity_poly.pdbx_strand_id
1 'polypeptide(L)'
;VFHGAEETAAGAVTTLGPYLRRHHPTVEELVYPARPSADAAAAAAAAAARARAVLLVTAAPEMRPEEARLVRQVLASAGPARPVVWVSLWSPYDLAAVPSAPTFVAAYSFRHVTLAALAGALFGELPFGGRLPVTLPGITSGRP
;
A
#
# COMPACT_ATOMS: atom_id res chain seq x y z
N VAL A 1 -6.41 -5.81 3.96
CA VAL A 1 -5.14 -5.52 3.27
C VAL A 1 -5.36 -5.81 1.81
N PHE A 2 -5.12 -4.84 0.93
CA PHE A 2 -5.09 -5.06 -0.51
C PHE A 2 -3.63 -5.09 -0.93
N HIS A 3 -3.19 -6.15 -1.59
CA HIS A 3 -1.79 -6.31 -1.96
C HIS A 3 -1.66 -6.51 -3.46
N GLY A 4 -0.93 -5.61 -4.13
CA GLY A 4 -0.58 -5.79 -5.53
C GLY A 4 0.32 -7.00 -5.69
N ALA A 5 -0.01 -7.88 -6.62
CA ALA A 5 0.90 -8.93 -7.04
C ALA A 5 2.09 -8.30 -7.78
N GLU A 6 3.29 -8.78 -7.48
CA GLU A 6 4.45 -8.52 -8.32
C GLU A 6 4.25 -9.24 -9.67
N GLU A 7 4.69 -8.64 -10.77
CA GLU A 7 4.74 -9.33 -12.06
C GLU A 7 5.99 -10.20 -12.12
N THR A 8 6.06 -11.25 -11.29
CA THR A 8 7.13 -12.24 -11.30
C THR A 8 6.66 -13.55 -11.91
N ALA A 9 7.45 -14.06 -12.86
CA ALA A 9 7.28 -15.40 -13.40
C ALA A 9 7.61 -16.42 -12.29
N ALA A 10 6.56 -17.07 -11.77
CA ALA A 10 6.59 -18.20 -10.84
C ALA A 10 6.95 -17.92 -9.35
N GLY A 11 5.99 -18.24 -8.47
CA GLY A 11 6.25 -18.65 -7.09
C GLY A 11 6.00 -17.61 -6.00
N ALA A 12 4.92 -17.82 -5.23
CA ALA A 12 4.56 -17.19 -3.96
C ALA A 12 4.80 -15.67 -3.81
N VAL A 13 3.72 -14.88 -3.97
CA VAL A 13 3.71 -13.47 -3.58
C VAL A 13 3.94 -13.37 -2.07
N THR A 14 5.03 -12.73 -1.66
CA THR A 14 5.24 -12.39 -0.25
C THR A 14 4.35 -11.21 0.09
N THR A 15 3.38 -11.41 0.96
CA THR A 15 2.41 -10.39 1.34
C THR A 15 2.62 -9.86 2.76
N LEU A 16 2.05 -8.70 3.06
CA LEU A 16 2.12 -8.07 4.38
C LEU A 16 1.19 -8.73 5.41
N GLY A 17 0.07 -9.34 4.97
CA GLY A 17 -0.95 -9.93 5.84
C GLY A 17 -0.45 -10.90 6.91
N PRO A 18 0.43 -11.88 6.59
CA PRO A 18 1.01 -12.79 7.58
C PRO A 18 1.73 -12.10 8.74
N TYR A 19 2.34 -10.94 8.51
CA TYR A 19 3.01 -10.16 9.56
C TYR A 19 2.01 -9.40 10.41
N LEU A 20 1.00 -8.78 9.78
CA LEU A 20 -0.06 -8.04 10.48
C LEU A 20 -0.87 -8.95 11.41
N ARG A 21 -1.08 -10.22 11.04
CA ARG A 21 -1.80 -11.19 11.88
C ARG A 21 -1.14 -11.45 13.23
N ARG A 22 0.15 -11.14 13.38
CA ARG A 22 0.86 -11.22 14.66
C ARG A 22 0.44 -10.11 15.64
N HIS A 23 -0.08 -9.01 15.11
CA HIS A 23 -0.48 -7.84 15.90
C HIS A 23 -2.01 -7.66 15.94
N HIS A 24 -2.75 -8.23 14.98
CA HIS A 24 -4.21 -8.15 14.94
C HIS A 24 -4.85 -9.45 14.43
N PRO A 25 -5.78 -10.06 15.19
CA PRO A 25 -6.32 -11.38 14.85
C PRO A 25 -7.24 -11.36 13.60
N THR A 26 -7.86 -10.22 13.31
CA THR A 26 -8.80 -10.08 12.19
C THR A 26 -8.16 -9.29 11.04
N VAL A 27 -7.35 -9.98 10.24
CA VAL A 27 -6.77 -9.44 9.01
C VAL A 27 -7.28 -10.22 7.80
N GLU A 28 -8.15 -9.57 7.03
CA GLU A 28 -8.54 -10.01 5.70
C GLU A 28 -7.52 -9.48 4.67
N GLU A 29 -7.06 -10.35 3.78
CA GLU A 29 -6.09 -10.02 2.74
C GLU A 29 -6.64 -10.39 1.37
N LEU A 30 -6.62 -9.44 0.45
CA LEU A 30 -6.97 -9.61 -0.95
C LEU A 30 -5.75 -9.26 -1.80
N VAL A 31 -5.32 -10.20 -2.63
CA VAL A 31 -4.26 -9.97 -3.62
C VAL A 31 -4.91 -9.60 -4.94
N TYR A 32 -4.50 -8.47 -5.54
CA TYR A 32 -4.97 -8.04 -6.85
C TYR A 32 -3.83 -8.20 -7.89
N PRO A 33 -4.14 -8.57 -9.15
CA PRO A 33 -3.10 -8.75 -10.17
C PRO A 33 -2.43 -7.42 -10.52
N ALA A 34 -1.21 -7.46 -11.05
CA ALA A 34 -0.47 -6.26 -11.46
C ALA A 34 -1.28 -5.34 -12.40
N ARG A 35 -2.18 -5.90 -13.20
CA ARG A 35 -3.12 -5.13 -14.03
C ARG A 35 -4.57 -5.42 -13.58
N PRO A 36 -5.10 -4.71 -12.58
CA PRO A 36 -6.45 -4.96 -12.09
C PRO A 36 -7.50 -4.47 -13.10
N SER A 37 -8.50 -5.30 -13.35
CA SER A 37 -9.67 -4.91 -14.15
C SER A 37 -10.48 -3.79 -13.47
N ALA A 38 -11.42 -3.19 -14.21
CA ALA A 38 -12.33 -2.20 -13.63
C ALA A 38 -13.18 -2.82 -12.51
N ASP A 39 -13.63 -4.05 -12.71
CA ASP A 39 -14.43 -4.79 -11.71
C ASP A 39 -13.61 -5.12 -10.47
N ALA A 40 -12.33 -5.51 -10.64
CA ALA A 40 -11.43 -5.76 -9.50
C ALA A 40 -11.20 -4.48 -8.69
N ALA A 41 -11.04 -3.33 -9.34
CA ALA A 41 -10.92 -2.04 -8.67
C ALA A 41 -12.20 -1.68 -7.89
N ALA A 42 -13.37 -1.84 -8.51
CA ALA A 42 -14.65 -1.57 -7.87
C ALA A 42 -14.90 -2.51 -6.67
N ALA A 43 -14.57 -3.80 -6.80
CA ALA A 43 -14.68 -4.78 -5.72
C ALA A 43 -13.75 -4.43 -4.55
N ALA A 44 -12.50 -4.01 -4.82
CA ALA A 44 -11.56 -3.58 -3.80
C ALA A 44 -12.08 -2.35 -3.04
N ALA A 45 -12.61 -1.35 -3.75
CA ALA A 45 -13.21 -0.16 -3.12
C ALA A 45 -14.44 -0.50 -2.27
N ALA A 46 -15.31 -1.40 -2.74
CA ALA A 46 -16.46 -1.86 -1.98
C ALA A 46 -16.06 -2.63 -0.70
N ALA A 47 -15.02 -3.47 -0.78
CA ALA A 47 -14.47 -4.16 0.39
C ALA A 47 -13.81 -3.16 1.37
N ALA A 48 -13.04 -2.20 0.86
CA ALA A 48 -12.43 -1.13 1.65
C ALA A 48 -13.48 -0.30 2.42
N ALA A 49 -14.62 -0.01 1.81
CA ALA A 49 -15.73 0.70 2.45
C ALA A 49 -16.34 -0.06 3.65
N ARG A 50 -16.22 -1.40 3.70
CA ARG A 50 -16.72 -2.21 4.82
C ARG A 50 -15.67 -2.45 5.91
N ALA A 51 -14.40 -2.13 5.64
CA ALA A 51 -13.32 -2.33 6.60
C ALA A 51 -13.26 -1.21 7.64
N ARG A 52 -12.76 -1.54 8.84
CA ARG A 52 -12.49 -0.54 9.89
C ARG A 52 -11.23 0.30 9.61
N ALA A 53 -10.26 -0.30 8.94
CA ALA A 53 -9.03 0.34 8.48
C ALA A 53 -8.53 -0.41 7.25
N VAL A 54 -7.81 0.28 6.36
CA VAL A 54 -7.30 -0.31 5.12
C VAL A 54 -5.81 -0.07 5.00
N LEU A 55 -5.08 -1.15 4.76
CA LEU A 55 -3.72 -1.12 4.22
C LEU A 55 -3.81 -1.45 2.74
N LEU A 56 -3.44 -0.49 1.91
CA LEU A 56 -3.33 -0.65 0.46
C LEU A 56 -1.86 -0.74 0.11
N VAL A 57 -1.43 -1.84 -0.50
CA VAL A 57 -0.01 -2.14 -0.76
C VAL A 57 0.22 -2.25 -2.26
N THR A 58 1.07 -1.38 -2.81
CA THR A 58 1.55 -1.44 -4.20
C THR A 58 2.95 -2.03 -4.21
N ALA A 59 3.24 -2.89 -5.19
CA ALA A 59 4.48 -3.67 -5.23
C ALA A 59 5.16 -3.68 -6.60
N ALA A 60 4.72 -2.84 -7.53
CA ALA A 60 5.27 -2.78 -8.87
C ALA A 60 6.39 -1.72 -9.00
N PRO A 61 7.34 -1.90 -9.94
CA PRO A 61 8.38 -0.92 -10.21
C PRO A 61 7.85 0.42 -10.74
N GLU A 62 6.71 0.36 -11.43
CA GLU A 62 6.05 1.50 -12.03
C GLU A 62 4.54 1.45 -11.77
N MET A 63 3.97 2.63 -11.52
CA MET A 63 2.54 2.82 -11.34
C MET A 63 1.81 2.79 -12.70
N ARG A 64 1.12 1.69 -12.99
CA ARG A 64 0.30 1.55 -14.20
C ARG A 64 -1.05 2.27 -14.06
N PRO A 65 -1.67 2.74 -15.16
CA PRO A 65 -2.99 3.40 -15.11
C PRO A 65 -4.08 2.58 -14.42
N GLU A 66 -4.08 1.26 -14.60
CA GLU A 66 -5.04 0.33 -14.02
C GLU A 66 -4.88 0.21 -12.50
N GLU A 67 -3.63 0.07 -12.03
CA GLU A 67 -3.31 0.05 -10.61
C GLU A 67 -3.61 1.42 -9.97
N ALA A 68 -3.25 2.51 -10.63
CA ALA A 68 -3.57 3.87 -10.18
C ALA A 68 -5.09 4.09 -10.06
N ARG A 69 -5.89 3.50 -10.96
CA ARG A 69 -7.37 3.53 -10.86
C ARG A 69 -7.85 2.80 -9.61
N LEU A 70 -7.33 1.59 -9.34
CA LEU A 70 -7.66 0.85 -8.12
C LEU A 70 -7.28 1.67 -6.88
N VAL A 71 -6.05 2.21 -6.83
CA VAL A 71 -5.56 3.03 -5.73
C VAL A 71 -6.50 4.22 -5.49
N ARG A 72 -6.84 4.98 -6.53
CA ARG A 72 -7.77 6.12 -6.42
C ARG A 72 -9.14 5.70 -5.88
N GLN A 73 -9.70 4.59 -6.36
CA GLN A 73 -11.01 4.14 -5.90
C GLN A 73 -11.00 3.66 -4.44
N VAL A 74 -9.94 2.95 -4.02
CA VAL A 74 -9.77 2.55 -2.62
C VAL A 74 -9.59 3.77 -1.72
N LEU A 75 -8.75 4.74 -2.12
CA LEU A 75 -8.58 6.00 -1.38
C LEU A 75 -9.88 6.80 -1.31
N ALA A 76 -10.67 6.86 -2.38
CA ALA A 76 -11.96 7.55 -2.39
C ALA A 76 -13.04 6.85 -1.53
N SER A 77 -12.88 5.55 -1.26
CA SER A 77 -13.76 4.83 -0.31
C SER A 77 -13.48 5.21 1.16
N ALA A 78 -12.33 5.85 1.42
CA ALA A 78 -11.99 6.36 2.73
C ALA A 78 -13.01 7.41 3.19
N GLY A 79 -13.36 7.34 4.47
CA GLY A 79 -14.11 8.40 5.14
C GLY A 79 -13.38 8.78 6.43
N PRO A 80 -13.83 9.82 7.15
CA PRO A 80 -13.18 10.25 8.40
C PRO A 80 -13.04 9.12 9.44
N ALA A 81 -13.93 8.13 9.41
CA ALA A 81 -13.94 6.98 10.31
C ALA A 81 -13.17 5.74 9.79
N ARG A 82 -12.59 5.80 8.58
CA ARG A 82 -11.92 4.67 7.90
C ARG A 82 -10.55 5.10 7.39
N PRO A 83 -9.49 5.00 8.22
CA PRO A 83 -8.15 5.34 7.78
C PRO A 83 -7.70 4.37 6.67
N VAL A 84 -7.15 4.95 5.61
CA VAL A 84 -6.46 4.21 4.55
C VAL A 84 -4.99 4.63 4.57
N VAL A 85 -4.12 3.66 4.79
CA VAL A 85 -2.67 3.84 4.70
C VAL A 85 -2.19 3.15 3.43
N TRP A 86 -1.61 3.94 2.53
CA TRP A 86 -1.00 3.41 1.32
C TRP A 86 0.47 3.12 1.57
N VAL A 87 0.87 1.88 1.33
CA VAL A 87 2.25 1.41 1.39
C VAL A 87 2.73 1.13 -0.03
N SER A 88 3.85 1.72 -0.46
CA SER A 88 4.58 1.28 -1.64
C SER A 88 5.80 0.46 -1.23
N LEU A 89 5.90 -0.77 -1.74
CA LEU A 89 7.04 -1.65 -1.50
C LEU A 89 8.20 -1.41 -2.47
N TRP A 90 8.03 -0.57 -3.49
CA TRP A 90 9.06 -0.36 -4.51
C TRP A 90 9.53 1.08 -4.60
N SER A 91 8.60 2.00 -4.86
CA SER A 91 8.95 3.34 -5.33
C SER A 91 8.18 4.42 -4.57
N PRO A 92 8.86 5.41 -3.97
CA PRO A 92 8.18 6.54 -3.35
C PRO A 92 7.47 7.42 -4.40
N TYR A 93 7.83 7.29 -5.68
CA TYR A 93 7.22 8.04 -6.78
C TYR A 93 5.78 7.61 -7.08
N ASP A 94 5.32 6.49 -6.53
CA ASP A 94 3.90 6.10 -6.56
C ASP A 94 3.01 7.24 -6.07
N LEU A 95 3.41 7.93 -5.00
CA LEU A 95 2.65 9.06 -4.45
C LEU A 95 2.49 10.22 -5.45
N ALA A 96 3.47 10.45 -6.33
CA ALA A 96 3.37 11.48 -7.36
C ALA A 96 2.28 11.16 -8.40
N ALA A 97 2.00 9.88 -8.65
CA ALA A 97 0.94 9.45 -9.56
C ALA A 97 -0.47 9.56 -8.94
N VAL A 98 -0.57 9.50 -7.60
CA VAL A 98 -1.84 9.67 -6.86
C VAL A 98 -1.61 10.54 -5.61
N PRO A 99 -1.47 11.87 -5.76
CA PRO A 99 -1.07 12.76 -4.66
C PRO A 99 -2.17 12.99 -3.61
N SER A 100 -3.37 12.47 -3.83
CA SER A 100 -4.52 12.63 -2.92
C SER A 100 -4.49 11.69 -1.71
N ALA A 101 -3.45 10.86 -1.55
CA ALA A 101 -3.37 9.92 -0.43
C ALA A 101 -3.05 10.65 0.89
N PRO A 102 -3.88 10.54 1.93
CA PRO A 102 -3.67 11.25 3.20
C PRO A 102 -2.55 10.64 4.05
N THR A 103 -2.23 9.35 3.84
CA THR A 103 -1.14 8.66 4.56
C THR A 103 -0.45 7.71 3.61
N PHE A 104 0.86 7.90 3.44
CA PHE A 104 1.70 7.15 2.52
C PHE A 104 2.99 6.70 3.19
N VAL A 105 3.39 5.45 2.94
CA VAL A 105 4.62 4.83 3.44
C VAL A 105 5.41 4.27 2.26
N ALA A 106 6.63 4.74 2.06
CA ALA A 106 7.58 4.10 1.15
C ALA A 106 8.42 3.09 1.95
N ALA A 107 8.17 1.79 1.73
CA ALA A 107 8.85 0.71 2.42
C ALA A 107 10.10 0.19 1.68
N TYR A 108 10.23 0.51 0.39
CA TYR A 108 11.40 0.20 -0.47
C TYR A 108 11.79 -1.28 -0.62
N SER A 109 11.04 -2.21 -0.03
CA SER A 109 11.28 -3.63 -0.22
C SER A 109 10.08 -4.50 0.17
N PHE A 110 9.92 -5.62 -0.52
CA PHE A 110 9.00 -6.71 -0.18
C PHE A 110 9.68 -7.86 0.59
N ARG A 111 10.94 -7.68 1.02
CA ARG A 111 11.68 -8.70 1.78
C ARG A 111 11.01 -8.94 3.14
N HIS A 112 11.09 -10.19 3.63
CA HIS A 112 10.49 -10.60 4.90
C HIS A 112 10.85 -9.70 6.08
N VAL A 113 12.12 -9.29 6.20
CA VAL A 113 12.61 -8.39 7.25
C VAL A 113 11.94 -7.00 7.19
N THR A 114 11.73 -6.48 5.98
CA THR A 114 11.07 -5.18 5.77
C THR A 114 9.59 -5.27 6.11
N LEU A 115 8.89 -6.33 5.68
CA LEU A 115 7.47 -6.51 5.97
C LEU A 115 7.21 -6.73 7.48
N ALA A 116 8.10 -7.44 8.17
CA ALA A 116 8.04 -7.60 9.62
C ALA A 116 8.24 -6.27 10.35
N ALA A 117 9.27 -5.48 9.98
CA ALA A 117 9.51 -4.17 10.57
C ALA A 117 8.38 -3.18 10.26
N LEU A 118 7.84 -3.21 9.04
CA LEU A 118 6.69 -2.40 8.63
C LEU A 118 5.46 -2.74 9.47
N ALA A 119 5.16 -4.02 9.70
CA ALA A 119 4.06 -4.42 10.57
C ALA A 119 4.24 -3.87 12.00
N GLY A 120 5.42 -4.05 12.61
CA GLY A 120 5.71 -3.48 13.93
C GLY A 120 5.56 -1.96 13.97
N ALA A 121 6.01 -1.25 12.92
CA ALA A 121 5.89 0.20 12.83
C ALA A 121 4.44 0.68 12.67
N LEU A 122 3.63 -0.01 11.86
CA LEU A 122 2.20 0.29 11.68
C LEU A 122 1.39 0.11 12.97
N PHE A 123 1.83 -0.77 13.87
CA PHE A 123 1.23 -0.97 15.20
C PHE A 123 1.90 -0.16 16.32
N GLY A 124 2.88 0.70 15.99
CA GLY A 124 3.53 1.60 16.94
C GLY A 124 4.60 0.97 17.82
N GLU A 125 5.01 -0.27 17.54
CA GLU A 125 6.11 -0.95 18.26
C GLU A 125 7.49 -0.43 17.82
N LEU A 126 7.57 0.09 16.60
CA LEU A 126 8.77 0.71 16.02
C LEU A 126 8.43 2.11 15.49
N PRO A 127 9.31 3.11 15.67
CA PRO A 127 9.09 4.43 15.09
C PRO A 127 9.40 4.45 13.58
N PHE A 128 8.65 5.25 12.81
CA PHE A 128 9.04 5.64 11.46
C PHE A 128 10.15 6.71 11.52
N GLY A 129 11.41 6.27 11.61
CA GLY A 129 12.58 7.16 11.70
C GLY A 129 13.25 7.51 10.35
N GLY A 130 12.78 6.91 9.25
CA GLY A 130 13.35 7.13 7.92
C GLY A 130 13.09 8.54 7.38
N ARG A 131 13.99 9.02 6.52
CA ARG A 131 13.79 10.24 5.73
C ARG A 131 13.75 9.87 4.26
N LEU A 132 12.94 10.61 3.51
CA LEU A 132 12.81 10.42 2.09
C LEU A 132 14.17 10.78 1.41
N PRO A 133 14.83 9.86 0.70
CA PRO A 133 16.15 10.09 0.12
C PRO A 133 16.10 10.80 -1.24
N VAL A 134 14.90 11.19 -1.68
CA VAL A 134 14.63 11.82 -2.97
C VAL A 134 13.63 12.96 -2.80
N THR A 135 13.62 13.91 -3.73
CA THR A 135 12.53 14.89 -3.82
C THR A 135 11.38 14.29 -4.64
N LEU A 136 10.16 14.39 -4.13
CA LEU A 136 8.93 14.12 -4.89
C LEU A 136 8.39 15.44 -5.46
N PRO A 137 8.50 15.68 -6.78
CA PRO A 137 8.02 16.91 -7.40
C PRO A 137 6.54 17.16 -7.08
N GLY A 138 6.21 18.39 -6.67
CA GLY A 138 4.84 18.79 -6.35
C GLY A 138 4.29 18.29 -5.01
N ILE A 139 5.05 17.47 -4.26
CA ILE A 139 4.65 16.95 -2.94
C ILE A 139 5.60 17.43 -1.85
N THR A 140 6.91 17.30 -2.08
CA THR A 140 7.95 17.73 -1.12
C THR A 140 8.72 18.91 -1.70
N SER A 141 9.01 19.92 -0.90
CA SER A 141 9.70 21.15 -1.32
C SER A 141 11.20 21.20 -0.97
N GLY A 142 11.81 20.09 -0.51
CA GLY A 142 13.20 20.05 -0.03
C GLY A 142 14.16 19.20 -0.89
N ARG A 143 15.47 19.51 -0.81
CA ARG A 143 16.54 18.57 -1.17
C ARG A 143 16.63 17.48 -0.08
N PRO A 144 16.89 16.21 -0.44
CA PRO A 144 17.00 15.11 0.53
C PRO A 144 18.08 15.33 1.59
#